data_AF-A0A948U8J5-F1
#
_entry.id   AF-A0A948U8J5-F1
#
_cell.length_a   1.000
_cell.length_b   1.000
_cell.length_c   1.000
_cell.angle_alpha   90.00
_cell.angle_beta   90.00
_cell.angle_gamma   90.00
#
_symmetry.space_group_name_H-M   'P 1'
#
loop_
_entity.id
_entity.type
_entity.pdbx_description
1 polymer ?
#
loop_
_entity_poly.entity_id
_entity_poly.type
_entity_poly.pdbx_seq_one_letter_code
_entity_poly.pdbx_strand_id
1 'polypeptide(L)'
;LLDESVEFHGELAGKVGAAFSSSANVGGGNETTILDIICAMLIHGMIVQGDSSGDHYGPVAIGAPDARASKQCKRLGQRVAELVKKL
;
A
#
# COMPACT_ATOMS: atom_id res chain seq x y z
N LEU A 1 -7.82 14.55 -4.71
CA LEU A 1 -6.76 13.73 -5.34
C LEU A 1 -5.59 13.58 -4.35
N LEU A 2 -4.47 12.89 -4.66
CA LEU A 2 -3.36 12.75 -3.69
C LEU A 2 -2.70 14.11 -3.36
N ASP A 3 -2.77 15.07 -4.27
CA ASP A 3 -2.37 16.47 -4.06
C ASP A 3 -3.12 17.18 -2.90
N GLU A 4 -4.42 16.90 -2.71
CA GLU A 4 -5.22 17.44 -1.59
C GLU A 4 -4.68 17.01 -0.22
N SER A 5 -3.90 15.91 -0.15
CA SER A 5 -3.29 15.48 1.11
C SER A 5 -2.29 16.50 1.68
N VAL A 6 -1.89 17.51 0.92
CA VAL A 6 -1.08 18.64 1.40
C VAL A 6 -1.71 19.35 2.61
N GLU A 7 -3.05 19.30 2.75
CA GLU A 7 -3.76 19.86 3.91
C GLU A 7 -3.32 19.20 5.24
N PHE A 8 -2.77 17.99 5.19
CA PHE A 8 -2.26 17.24 6.35
C PHE A 8 -0.74 17.27 6.48
N HIS A 9 -0.07 18.26 5.86
CA HIS A 9 1.39 18.32 5.84
C HIS A 9 2.00 18.27 7.26
N GLY A 10 2.83 17.25 7.50
CA GLY A 10 3.49 16.98 8.77
C GLY A 10 2.65 16.19 9.78
N GLU A 11 1.32 16.14 9.64
CA GLU A 11 0.44 15.40 10.56
C GLU A 11 0.52 13.88 10.39
N LEU A 12 0.88 13.44 9.18
CA LEU A 12 1.02 12.03 8.83
C LEU A 12 2.43 11.46 9.11
N ALA A 13 3.35 12.30 9.56
CA ALA A 13 4.71 11.88 9.85
C ALA A 13 4.73 10.75 10.91
N GLY A 14 5.47 9.67 10.62
CA GLY A 14 5.59 8.50 11.49
C GLY A 14 4.37 7.56 11.49
N LYS A 15 3.27 7.89 10.80
CA LYS A 15 2.14 6.96 10.63
C LYS A 15 2.56 5.79 9.73
N VAL A 16 2.03 4.60 10.01
CA VAL A 16 2.27 3.42 9.17
C VAL A 16 1.30 3.38 8.01
N GLY A 17 1.81 3.21 6.79
CA GLY A 17 1.03 3.14 5.56
C GLY A 17 1.33 1.88 4.75
N ALA A 18 0.38 1.50 3.89
CA ALA A 18 0.52 0.45 2.90
C ALA A 18 -0.50 0.66 1.77
N ALA A 19 -0.24 0.10 0.59
CA ALA A 19 -1.09 0.24 -0.58
C ALA A 19 -1.40 -1.12 -1.23
N PHE A 20 -2.51 -1.17 -1.95
CA PHE A 20 -2.94 -2.28 -2.79
C PHE A 20 -3.68 -1.70 -4.00
N SER A 21 -3.76 -2.46 -5.11
CA SER A 21 -4.41 -1.98 -6.32
C SER A 21 -5.17 -3.09 -7.06
N SER A 22 -6.05 -2.67 -7.96
CA SER A 22 -6.66 -3.56 -8.94
C SER A 22 -6.75 -2.86 -10.30
N SER A 23 -6.65 -3.65 -11.36
CA SER A 23 -6.81 -3.19 -12.73
C SER A 23 -7.46 -4.26 -13.60
N ALA A 24 -7.95 -3.92 -14.78
CA ALA A 24 -8.63 -4.88 -15.66
C ALA A 24 -7.69 -5.91 -16.29
N ASN A 25 -6.39 -5.60 -16.40
CA ASN A 25 -5.41 -6.39 -17.15
C ASN A 25 -4.20 -6.74 -16.28
N VAL A 26 -3.52 -7.84 -16.60
CA VAL A 26 -2.31 -8.28 -15.84
C VAL A 26 -1.24 -7.19 -15.78
N GLY A 27 -0.98 -6.51 -16.90
CA GLY A 27 -0.07 -5.37 -17.00
C GLY A 27 -0.76 -4.00 -16.88
N GLY A 28 -1.91 -3.91 -16.21
CA GLY A 28 -2.75 -2.70 -16.18
C GLY A 28 -2.25 -1.56 -15.28
N GLY A 29 -0.97 -1.54 -14.91
CA GLY A 29 -0.38 -0.47 -14.09
C GLY A 29 -0.53 -0.64 -12.57
N ASN A 30 -0.93 -1.82 -12.09
CA ASN A 30 -1.13 -2.08 -10.66
C ASN A 30 0.11 -1.73 -9.80
N GLU A 31 1.30 -2.17 -10.22
CA GLU A 31 2.55 -1.93 -9.50
C GLU A 31 2.92 -0.45 -9.49
N THR A 32 2.81 0.24 -10.63
CA THR A 32 3.09 1.68 -10.71
C THR A 32 2.11 2.49 -9.87
N THR A 33 0.82 2.13 -9.86
CA THR A 33 -0.17 2.79 -8.98
C THR A 33 0.17 2.62 -7.50
N ILE A 34 0.60 1.42 -7.09
CA ILE A 34 1.05 1.18 -5.70
C ILE A 34 2.28 2.03 -5.39
N LEU A 35 3.27 2.06 -6.28
CA LEU A 35 4.48 2.86 -6.11
C LEU A 35 4.17 4.35 -6.00
N ASP A 36 3.25 4.88 -6.80
CA ASP A 36 2.84 6.30 -6.72
C ASP A 36 2.19 6.64 -5.38
N ILE A 37 1.32 5.76 -4.87
CA ILE A 37 0.73 5.92 -3.52
C ILE A 37 1.83 5.88 -2.45
N ILE A 38 2.79 4.94 -2.55
CA ILE A 38 3.91 4.84 -1.62
C ILE A 38 4.78 6.10 -1.68
N CYS A 39 5.07 6.63 -2.87
CA CYS A 39 5.81 7.89 -3.02
C CYS A 39 5.10 9.04 -2.29
N ALA A 40 3.78 9.15 -2.41
CA ALA A 40 3.01 10.15 -1.66
C ALA A 40 3.10 9.94 -0.14
N MET A 41 3.02 8.69 0.34
CA MET A 41 3.21 8.37 1.76
C MET A 41 4.59 8.77 2.26
N LEU A 42 5.63 8.51 1.47
CA LEU A 42 7.01 8.88 1.81
C LEU A 42 7.21 10.40 1.86
N ILE A 43 6.59 11.16 0.95
CA ILE A 43 6.59 12.64 0.98
C ILE A 43 5.99 13.16 2.29
N HIS A 44 4.96 12.49 2.81
CA HIS A 44 4.33 12.79 4.10
C HIS A 44 5.11 12.29 5.33
N GLY A 45 6.26 11.65 5.14
CA GLY A 45 7.07 11.10 6.23
C GLY A 45 6.47 9.87 6.90
N MET A 46 5.59 9.13 6.21
CA MET A 46 5.03 7.88 6.71
C MET A 46 6.05 6.74 6.65
N ILE A 47 5.82 5.72 7.47
CA ILE A 47 6.60 4.48 7.50
C ILE A 47 5.89 3.43 6.63
N VAL A 48 6.58 2.94 5.60
CA VAL A 48 6.05 1.91 4.69
C VAL A 48 6.96 0.68 4.72
N GLN A 49 6.39 -0.48 5.04
CA GLN A 49 7.12 -1.76 5.08
C GLN A 49 6.74 -2.63 3.88
N GLY A 50 7.74 -3.09 3.12
CA GLY A 50 7.54 -4.08 2.05
C GLY A 50 7.36 -5.53 2.54
N ASP A 51 7.11 -6.44 1.59
CA ASP A 51 6.96 -7.87 1.87
C ASP A 51 7.81 -8.76 0.94
N SER A 52 8.99 -9.16 1.40
CA SER A 52 9.90 -10.02 0.61
C SER A 52 9.38 -11.44 0.36
N SER A 53 8.30 -11.87 1.03
CA SER A 53 7.72 -13.22 0.86
C SER A 53 6.31 -13.21 0.24
N GLY A 54 5.78 -12.04 -0.11
CA GLY A 54 4.46 -11.86 -0.70
C GLY A 54 4.52 -10.87 -1.87
N ASP A 55 3.42 -10.16 -2.11
CA ASP A 55 3.39 -9.12 -3.14
C ASP A 55 4.23 -7.92 -2.64
N HIS A 56 5.42 -7.74 -3.23
CA HIS A 56 6.53 -6.98 -2.62
C HIS A 56 6.22 -5.51 -2.27
N TYR A 57 5.59 -4.80 -3.21
CA TYR A 57 5.17 -3.41 -3.04
C TYR A 57 3.78 -3.31 -2.41
N GLY A 58 2.93 -4.30 -2.64
CA GLY A 58 1.57 -4.37 -2.17
C GLY A 58 0.73 -5.33 -3.01
N PRO A 59 -0.40 -5.83 -2.49
CA PRO A 59 -1.25 -6.77 -3.19
C PRO A 59 -1.86 -6.21 -4.47
N VAL A 60 -1.93 -7.04 -5.51
CA VAL A 60 -2.56 -6.70 -6.79
C VAL A 60 -3.69 -7.66 -7.14
N ALA A 61 -4.81 -7.12 -7.62
CA ALA A 61 -5.92 -7.89 -8.19
C ALA A 61 -6.12 -7.58 -9.69
N ILE A 62 -6.74 -8.54 -10.38
CA ILE A 62 -7.21 -8.38 -11.76
C ILE A 62 -8.73 -8.36 -11.72
N GLY A 63 -9.33 -7.19 -11.89
CA GLY A 63 -10.76 -6.98 -11.68
C GLY A 63 -11.15 -7.14 -10.20
N ALA A 64 -12.09 -8.04 -9.91
CA ALA A 64 -12.44 -8.34 -8.52
C ALA A 64 -11.34 -9.19 -7.85
N PRO A 65 -11.07 -9.00 -6.54
CA PRO A 65 -10.10 -9.81 -5.82
C PRO A 65 -10.43 -11.31 -5.86
N ASP A 66 -9.49 -12.11 -6.38
CA ASP A 66 -9.54 -13.56 -6.28
C ASP A 66 -9.06 -14.05 -4.90
N ALA A 67 -9.01 -15.38 -4.70
CA ALA A 67 -8.56 -15.96 -3.43
C ALA A 67 -7.09 -15.62 -3.09
N ARG A 68 -6.24 -15.48 -4.11
CA ARG A 68 -4.81 -15.17 -3.95
C ARG A 68 -4.62 -13.70 -3.58
N ALA A 69 -5.27 -12.77 -4.28
CA ALA A 69 -5.31 -11.35 -3.93
C ALA A 69 -5.89 -11.15 -2.53
N SER A 70 -6.99 -11.82 -2.19
CA SER A 70 -7.59 -11.75 -0.86
C SER A 70 -6.66 -12.23 0.25
N LYS A 71 -5.88 -13.30 -0.01
CA LYS A 71 -4.87 -13.81 0.94
C LYS A 71 -3.74 -12.80 1.13
N GLN A 72 -3.26 -12.18 0.05
CA GLN A 72 -2.19 -11.17 0.11
C GLN A 72 -2.66 -9.89 0.81
N CYS A 73 -3.89 -9.41 0.57
CA CYS A 73 -4.46 -8.29 1.31
C CYS A 73 -4.57 -8.56 2.82
N LYS A 74 -4.99 -9.76 3.23
CA LYS A 74 -5.02 -10.14 4.65
C LYS A 74 -3.62 -10.15 5.26
N ARG A 75 -2.63 -10.67 4.53
CA ARG A 75 -1.23 -10.67 4.97
C ARG A 75 -0.68 -9.26 5.10
N LEU A 76 -0.94 -8.38 4.14
CA LEU A 76 -0.57 -6.97 4.21
C LEU A 76 -1.16 -6.31 5.47
N GLY A 77 -2.46 -6.48 5.69
CA GLY A 77 -3.15 -5.92 6.87
C GLY A 77 -2.59 -6.44 8.20
N GLN A 78 -2.28 -7.73 8.28
CA GLN A 78 -1.63 -8.33 9.47
C GLN A 78 -0.26 -7.68 9.73
N ARG A 79 0.59 -7.56 8.71
CA ARG A 79 1.92 -6.97 8.83
C ARG A 79 1.87 -5.49 9.21
N VAL A 80 0.95 -4.72 8.62
CA VAL A 80 0.72 -3.32 9.01
C VAL A 80 0.32 -3.22 10.48
N ALA A 81 -0.64 -4.03 10.93
CA ALA A 81 -1.07 -4.03 12.33
C ALA A 81 0.05 -4.45 13.30
N GLU A 82 0.86 -5.43 12.92
CA GLU A 82 2.03 -5.85 13.70
C GLU A 82 3.10 -4.75 13.78
N LEU A 83 3.36 -4.03 12.69
CA LEU A 83 4.29 -2.91 12.68
C LEU A 83 3.79 -1.76 13.56
N VAL A 84 2.50 -1.40 13.44
CA VAL A 84 1.87 -0.39 14.28
C VAL A 84 1.99 -0.74 15.77
N LYS A 85 1.85 -2.01 16.15
CA LYS A 85 1.98 -2.45 17.56
C LYS A 85 3.42 -2.40 18.09
N LYS A 86 4.42 -2.38 17.21
CA LYS A 86 5.84 -2.38 17.58
C LYS A 86 6.42 -0.96 17.72
N LEU A 87 5.80 0.01 17.07
CA LEU A 87 6.13 1.43 17.13
C LEU A 87 5.37 2.10 18.27
#